data_AF-A0A4Q2M9V0-F1
#
_entry.id   AF-A0A4Q2M9V0-F1
#
_cell.length_a   1.000
_cell.length_b   1.000
_cell.length_c   1.000
_cell.angle_alpha   90.00
_cell.angle_beta   90.00
_cell.angle_gamma   90.00
#
_symmetry.space_group_name_H-M   'P 1'
#
loop_
_entity.id
_entity.type
_entity.pdbx_description
1 polymer ?
#
loop_
_entity_poly.entity_id
_entity_poly.type
_entity_poly.pdbx_seq_one_letter_code
_entity_poly.pdbx_strand_id
1 'polypeptide(L)'
;MATTTRDAFDRLVDVSAETIQWARELVVAVRNSFGERRRARIEAELDRKQDELRRTVLQLADALGMEAHEARKALIRESFLASGRTPSEPSDS
;
A
#
# COMPACT_ATOMS: atom_id res chain seq x y z
N MET A 1 -7.97 47.48 49.20
CA MET A 1 -9.10 47.03 48.35
C MET A 1 -8.80 46.98 46.86
N ALA A 2 -7.86 47.76 46.32
CA ALA A 2 -7.50 47.71 44.88
C ALA A 2 -6.72 46.45 44.44
N THR A 3 -6.10 45.72 45.37
CA THR A 3 -5.32 44.50 45.10
C THR A 3 -6.22 43.29 44.82
N THR A 4 -7.32 43.14 45.57
CA THR A 4 -8.23 42.00 45.46
C THR A 4 -8.92 41.91 44.09
N THR A 5 -9.29 43.05 43.49
CA THR A 5 -9.89 43.09 42.16
C THR A 5 -8.88 42.78 41.05
N ARG A 6 -7.61 43.13 41.24
CA ARG A 6 -6.53 42.81 40.30
C ARG A 6 -6.17 41.32 40.35
N ASP A 7 -6.05 40.75 41.54
CA ASP A 7 -5.79 39.32 41.72
C ASP A 7 -6.92 38.44 41.17
N ALA A 8 -8.17 38.89 41.28
CA ALA A 8 -9.32 38.18 40.71
C ALA A 8 -9.32 38.21 39.18
N PHE A 9 -8.87 39.31 38.57
CA PHE A 9 -8.73 39.43 37.12
C PHE A 9 -7.58 38.58 36.58
N ASP A 10 -6.42 38.59 37.24
CA ASP A 10 -5.27 37.78 36.84
C ASP A 10 -5.60 36.27 36.86
N ARG A 11 -6.34 35.81 37.87
CA ARG A 11 -6.85 34.42 37.92
C ARG A 11 -7.81 34.09 36.77
N LEU A 12 -8.68 35.02 36.40
CA LEU A 12 -9.60 34.81 35.27
C LEU A 12 -8.84 34.70 33.95
N VAL A 13 -7.81 35.52 33.78
CA VAL A 13 -6.93 35.48 32.60
C VAL A 13 -6.18 34.15 32.56
N ASP A 14 -5.61 33.70 33.67
CA ASP A 14 -4.89 32.41 33.74
C ASP A 14 -5.80 31.22 33.40
N VAL A 15 -6.99 31.16 33.99
CA VAL A 15 -7.98 30.10 33.69
C VAL A 15 -8.41 30.15 32.22
N SER A 16 -8.57 31.35 31.66
CA SER A 16 -8.90 31.50 30.24
C SER A 16 -7.76 31.04 29.34
N ALA A 17 -6.51 31.33 29.70
CA ALA A 17 -5.33 30.89 28.97
C ALA A 17 -5.17 29.36 29.00
N GLU A 18 -5.38 28.74 30.17
CA GLU A 18 -5.38 27.29 30.33
C GLU A 18 -6.45 26.62 29.45
N THR A 19 -7.66 27.17 29.45
CA THR A 19 -8.77 26.66 28.63
C THR A 19 -8.48 26.75 27.14
N ILE A 20 -7.88 27.87 26.70
CA ILE A 20 -7.46 28.06 25.31
C ILE A 20 -6.36 27.06 24.91
N GLN A 21 -5.40 26.80 25.79
CA GLN A 21 -4.36 25.81 25.54
C GLN A 21 -4.94 24.39 25.42
N TRP A 22 -5.81 23.99 26.33
CA TRP A 22 -6.50 22.70 26.25
C TRP A 22 -7.27 22.54 24.93
N ALA A 23 -8.02 23.58 24.52
CA ALA A 23 -8.76 23.55 23.27
C ALA A 23 -7.83 23.40 22.05
N ARG A 24 -6.68 24.09 22.05
CA ARG A 24 -5.66 23.96 21.01
C ARG A 24 -5.09 22.54 20.94
N GLU A 25 -4.74 21.95 22.08
CA GLU A 25 -4.22 20.58 22.16
C GLU A 25 -5.24 19.57 21.64
N LEU A 26 -6.50 19.71 22.03
CA LEU A 26 -7.59 18.86 21.55
C LEU A 26 -7.73 18.91 20.03
N VAL A 27 -7.68 20.10 19.44
CA VAL A 27 -7.76 20.28 17.98
C VAL A 27 -6.59 19.60 17.27
N VAL A 28 -5.37 19.72 17.80
CA VAL A 28 -4.19 19.04 17.23
C VAL A 28 -4.32 17.52 17.34
N ALA A 29 -4.73 17.01 18.49
CA ALA A 29 -4.91 15.58 18.73
C ALA A 29 -5.96 14.98 17.78
N VAL A 30 -7.12 15.64 17.65
CA VAL A 30 -8.18 15.23 16.73
C VAL A 30 -7.65 15.23 15.30
N ARG A 31 -7.03 16.33 14.84
CA ARG A 31 -6.47 16.42 13.48
C ARG A 31 -5.47 15.30 13.19
N ASN A 32 -4.56 15.00 14.12
CA ASN A 32 -3.56 13.95 13.96
C ASN A 32 -4.23 12.57 13.85
N SER A 33 -5.20 12.27 14.72
CA SER A 33 -5.92 10.99 14.70
C SER A 33 -6.69 10.73 13.39
N PHE A 34 -7.28 11.77 12.80
CA PHE A 34 -7.94 11.68 11.50
C PHE A 34 -6.93 11.40 10.37
N GLY A 35 -5.75 12.02 10.44
CA GLY A 35 -4.65 11.77 9.51
C GLY A 35 -4.15 10.33 9.56
N GLU A 36 -3.93 9.80 10.76
CA GLU A 36 -3.46 8.42 10.98
C GLU A 36 -4.46 7.39 10.46
N ARG A 37 -5.75 7.54 10.78
CA ARG A 37 -6.79 6.62 10.27
C ARG A 37 -6.89 6.62 8.76
N ARG A 38 -6.75 7.80 8.14
CA ARG A 38 -6.78 7.93 6.68
C ARG A 38 -5.56 7.26 6.05
N ARG A 39 -4.36 7.45 6.62
CA ARG A 39 -3.13 6.79 6.16
C ARG A 39 -3.21 5.27 6.28
N ALA A 40 -3.63 4.77 7.45
CA ALA A 40 -3.78 3.33 7.67
C ALA A 40 -4.76 2.70 6.68
N ARG A 41 -5.85 3.40 6.32
CA ARG A 41 -6.79 2.92 5.30
C ARG A 41 -6.15 2.85 3.90
N ILE A 42 -5.39 3.88 3.53
CA ILE A 42 -4.70 3.95 2.23
C ILE A 42 -3.61 2.88 2.14
N GLU A 43 -2.81 2.68 3.19
CA GLU A 43 -1.79 1.64 3.26
C GLU A 43 -2.41 0.24 3.12
N ALA A 44 -3.50 -0.03 3.85
CA ALA A 44 -4.19 -1.31 3.74
C ALA A 44 -4.80 -1.55 2.34
N GLU A 45 -5.23 -0.49 1.64
CA GLU A 45 -5.71 -0.60 0.27
C GLU A 45 -4.55 -0.82 -0.71
N LEU A 46 -3.41 -0.15 -0.49
CA LEU A 46 -2.21 -0.31 -1.29
C LEU A 46 -1.65 -1.73 -1.18
N ASP A 47 -1.58 -2.30 0.02
CA ASP A 47 -1.12 -3.68 0.25
C ASP A 47 -2.00 -4.69 -0.50
N ARG A 48 -3.33 -4.53 -0.41
CA ARG A 48 -4.26 -5.40 -1.17
C ARG A 48 -4.05 -5.28 -2.67
N LYS A 49 -3.83 -4.07 -3.18
CA LYS A 49 -3.61 -3.83 -4.61
C LYS A 49 -2.26 -4.39 -5.08
N GLN A 50 -1.23 -4.34 -4.24
CA GLN A 50 0.06 -4.98 -4.53
C GLN A 50 -0.06 -6.50 -4.60
N ASP A 51 -0.79 -7.12 -3.66
CA ASP A 51 -1.04 -8.56 -3.69
C ASP A 51 -1.86 -8.99 -4.91
N GLU A 52 -2.87 -8.21 -5.29
CA GLU A 52 -3.66 -8.42 -6.51
C GLU A 52 -2.81 -8.30 -7.78
N LEU A 53 -1.95 -7.29 -7.85
CA LEU A 53 -1.03 -7.10 -8.97
C LEU A 53 -0.01 -8.24 -9.06
N ARG A 54 0.60 -8.63 -7.93
CA ARG A 54 1.54 -9.76 -7.87
C ARG A 54 0.89 -11.05 -8.36
N ARG A 55 -0.33 -11.36 -7.89
CA ARG A 55 -1.08 -12.53 -8.37
C ARG A 55 -1.33 -12.47 -9.87
N THR A 56 -1.80 -11.33 -10.37
CA THR A 56 -2.07 -11.13 -11.80
C THR A 56 -0.82 -11.31 -12.66
N VAL A 57 0.32 -10.75 -12.23
CA VAL A 57 1.60 -10.90 -12.94
C VAL A 57 2.04 -12.36 -13.00
N LEU A 58 1.95 -13.09 -11.88
CA LEU A 58 2.28 -14.51 -11.85
C LEU A 58 1.35 -15.33 -12.74
N GLN A 59 0.04 -15.07 -12.71
CA GLN A 59 -0.92 -15.73 -13.59
C GLN A 59 -0.64 -15.47 -15.08
N LEU A 60 -0.27 -14.24 -15.44
CA LEU A 60 0.11 -13.89 -16.80
C LEU A 60 1.41 -14.58 -17.22
N ALA A 61 2.40 -14.63 -16.33
CA ALA A 61 3.66 -15.32 -16.58
C ALA A 61 3.44 -16.83 -16.79
N ASP A 62 2.60 -17.46 -15.98
CA ASP A 62 2.22 -18.87 -16.12
C ASP A 62 1.51 -19.12 -17.45
N ALA A 63 0.52 -18.28 -17.80
CA ALA A 63 -0.20 -18.40 -19.06
C ALA A 63 0.72 -18.29 -20.28
N LEU A 64 1.61 -17.30 -20.29
CA LEU A 64 2.62 -17.13 -21.34
C LEU A 64 3.61 -18.30 -21.40
N GLY A 65 4.02 -18.83 -20.25
CA GLY A 65 4.88 -20.00 -20.16
C GLY A 65 4.24 -21.27 -20.71
N MET A 66 2.96 -21.49 -20.40
CA MET A 66 2.19 -22.61 -20.95
C MET A 66 2.03 -22.48 -22.46
N GLU A 67 1.64 -21.30 -22.95
CA GLU A 67 1.47 -21.05 -24.38
C GLU A 67 2.79 -21.25 -25.15
N ALA A 68 3.90 -20.75 -24.61
CA ALA A 68 5.23 -20.97 -25.18
C ALA A 68 5.62 -22.46 -25.21
N HIS A 69 5.23 -23.25 -24.21
CA HIS A 69 5.49 -24.68 -24.16
C HIS A 69 4.63 -25.46 -25.16
N GLU A 70 3.36 -25.09 -25.33
CA GLU A 70 2.46 -25.66 -26.33
C GLU A 70 2.91 -25.37 -27.76
N ALA A 71 3.28 -24.11 -28.04
CA ALA A 71 3.82 -23.72 -29.34
C ALA A 71 5.11 -24.49 -29.68
N ARG A 72 5.99 -24.68 -28.70
CA ARG A 72 7.23 -25.46 -28.87
C ARG A 72 6.94 -26.93 -29.16
N LYS A 73 5.96 -27.54 -28.50
CA LYS A 73 5.50 -28.92 -28.80
C LYS A 73 4.93 -29.03 -30.21
N ALA A 74 4.11 -28.07 -30.63
CA ALA A 74 3.54 -28.05 -31.98
C ALA A 74 4.62 -27.97 -33.05
N LEU A 75 5.61 -27.09 -32.87
CA LEU A 75 6.76 -26.97 -33.77
C LEU A 75 7.61 -28.26 -33.84
N ILE A 76 7.91 -28.88 -32.69
CA ILE A 76 8.64 -30.16 -32.65
C ILE A 76 7.85 -31.24 -33.40
N ARG A 77 6.53 -31.28 -33.19
CA ARG A 77 5.65 -32.25 -33.87
C ARG A 77 5.63 -32.04 -35.38
N GLU A 78 5.49 -30.80 -35.84
CA GLU A 78 5.53 -30.47 -37.28
C GLU A 78 6.90 -30.79 -37.89
N SER A 79 7.99 -30.44 -37.19
CA SER A 79 9.35 -30.77 -37.60
C SER A 79 9.57 -32.29 -37.71
N PHE A 80 9.05 -33.06 -36.75
CA PHE A 80 9.11 -34.52 -36.78
C PHE A 80 8.28 -35.12 -37.92
N LEU A 81 7.07 -34.62 -38.17
CA LEU A 81 6.24 -35.07 -39.30
C LEU A 81 6.91 -34.77 -40.65
N ALA A 82 7.59 -33.63 -40.77
CA ALA A 82 8.27 -33.23 -42.00
C ALA A 82 9.60 -33.97 -42.24
N SER A 83 10.37 -34.24 -41.19
CA SER A 83 11.77 -34.72 -41.31
C SER A 83 12.03 -36.12 -40.74
N GLY A 84 11.09 -36.66 -39.96
CA GLY A 84 11.24 -37.93 -39.23
C GLY A 84 12.23 -37.87 -38.06
N ARG A 85 12.76 -36.70 -37.71
CA ARG A 85 13.74 -36.53 -36.63
C ARG A 85 13.24 -35.53 -35.60
N THR A 86 13.48 -35.82 -34.32
CA THR A 86 13.24 -34.86 -33.23
C THR A 86 14.42 -33.91 -33.09
N PRO A 87 14.20 -32.61 -32.85
CA PRO A 87 15.28 -31.67 -32.56
C PRO A 87 16.05 -32.07 -31.30
N SER A 88 17.38 -31.97 -31.32
CA SER A 88 18.22 -32.21 -30.14
C SER A 88 17.92 -31.17 -29.06
N GLU A 89 17.68 -31.60 -27.82
CA GLU A 89 17.57 -30.65 -26.72
C GLU A 89 18.89 -29.86 -26.59
N PRO A 90 18.86 -28.52 -26.41
CA PRO A 90 20.06 -27.79 -26.06
C PRO A 90 20.51 -28.30 -24.69
N SER A 91 21.72 -28.87 -24.65
CA SER A 91 22.35 -29.27 -23.39
C SER A 91 22.55 -28.03 -22.53
N ASP A 92 21.79 -27.90 -21.44
CA ASP A 92 22.09 -26.91 -20.40
C ASP A 92 23.53 -27.15 -19.90
N SER A 93 24.40 -26.17 -20.14
CA SER A 93 25.75 -26.03 -19.58
C SER A 93 25.79 -24.87 -18.61
#